data_AF-A0AAV5HJG6-F1
#
_entry.id   AF-A0AAV5HJG6-F1
#
_cell.length_a   1.000
_cell.length_b   1.000
_cell.length_c   1.000
_cell.angle_alpha   90.00
_cell.angle_beta   90.00
_cell.angle_gamma   90.00
#
_symmetry.space_group_name_H-M   'P 1'
#
loop_
_entity.id
_entity.type
_entity.pdbx_description
1 polymer ?
#
loop_
_entity_poly.entity_id
_entity_poly.type
_entity_poly.pdbx_seq_one_letter_code
_entity_poly.pdbx_strand_id
1 'polypeptide(L)'
;MESCDCIETQWSQDEFLGKYQYISDVLIAAAYFSIPLELIYFVQKPAFFPFRWVLIQFGAFIVLCGATHFINLWTLYMHTRAIAIVMTVAKVSCAVVSCATALMLVHIIPDLLGVKTRELFLKNKAEELDREMGLILTQEETGRHVRVLTHEIRSTLNRHTILKTTFVELGRTLGLEECALWMPSRTGMNLQLSHTLNYKMQVGTTVPINLPIVNEIFASAQAACIPYTCPLARIRPLVGTYVAPEVVAVRVPLLHVSSFHITNWPDLSAKSYAIMILILPTDSARKWRDHELELVDVVSDQVAVALSHAAILEESMQAHNQLKEQNIALNLAQREAEMAIHSRNDFLAVMNHEMRIPMHTLIALCSLLLETELTPEQRVMIETVLKSSNHFSTLINDVLDLSRLEDGNLELDSGIFNIHGVFKEVIILIKPISSVKKLFINLLLAPDLPVHAVGDEKRLVQILLNIAGNAVKFTKEGNVSIIASVAEPESLRDWRPPEFYPVSNEGHFYLRVQVKDSGCGILPQDVPGLFTRFTQPQSGSSRNNEGAGLGLAICKRFVNLMGGHIWIESEGLDKGSTVTFLVKLGICNNPNDPSCPQVATQAGAYQSGADLTGQARYERSP
;
A
#
# COMPACT_ATOMS: atom_id res chain seq x y z
N MET A 1 153.32 15.74 -32.00
CA MET A 1 153.48 16.84 -31.05
C MET A 1 152.07 17.15 -30.57
N GLU A 2 151.82 16.90 -29.27
CA GLU A 2 150.75 17.46 -28.42
C GLU A 2 149.30 17.26 -28.88
N SER A 3 148.56 16.37 -28.20
CA SER A 3 147.59 16.67 -27.11
C SER A 3 146.18 16.78 -27.70
N CYS A 4 145.07 16.47 -27.04
CA CYS A 4 144.79 16.32 -25.63
C CYS A 4 143.46 15.55 -25.47
N ASP A 5 143.27 14.99 -24.28
CA ASP A 5 142.07 14.34 -23.78
C ASP A 5 140.77 15.11 -24.02
N CYS A 6 139.67 14.36 -24.14
CA CYS A 6 138.44 14.64 -23.39
C CYS A 6 137.65 13.34 -23.14
N ILE A 7 137.65 12.95 -21.87
CA ILE A 7 136.78 11.99 -21.20
C ILE A 7 135.31 12.33 -21.46
N GLU A 8 134.46 11.35 -21.77
CA GLU A 8 133.10 11.34 -21.24
C GLU A 8 132.47 9.94 -21.18
N THR A 9 131.83 9.73 -20.04
CA THR A 9 131.15 8.55 -19.53
C THR A 9 129.88 8.21 -20.33
N GLN A 10 129.82 7.05 -20.98
CA GLN A 10 128.60 6.63 -21.68
C GLN A 10 128.23 5.15 -21.44
N TRP A 11 128.46 4.67 -20.22
CA TRP A 11 128.07 3.31 -19.79
C TRP A 11 127.09 3.30 -18.60
N SER A 12 126.55 4.46 -18.20
CA SER A 12 125.49 4.55 -17.17
C SER A 12 124.10 4.89 -17.73
N GLN A 13 123.99 5.69 -18.80
CA GLN A 13 122.70 6.12 -19.34
C GLN A 13 121.88 5.00 -20.01
N ASP A 14 122.51 4.05 -20.71
CA ASP A 14 121.81 2.92 -21.35
C ASP A 14 121.22 1.95 -20.32
N GLU A 15 121.89 1.78 -19.17
CA GLU A 15 121.39 0.95 -18.08
C GLU A 15 120.19 1.59 -17.37
N PHE A 16 120.18 2.94 -17.25
CA PHE A 16 119.02 3.68 -16.75
C PHE A 16 117.85 3.63 -17.73
N LEU A 17 118.08 3.84 -19.04
CA LEU A 17 117.02 3.76 -20.06
C LEU A 17 116.36 2.38 -20.09
N GLY A 18 117.15 1.31 -20.06
CA GLY A 18 116.64 -0.06 -19.99
C GLY A 18 115.82 -0.34 -18.72
N LYS A 19 116.26 0.19 -17.57
CA LYS A 19 115.51 0.09 -16.29
C LYS A 19 114.19 0.86 -16.34
N TYR A 20 114.17 2.06 -16.91
CA TYR A 20 112.92 2.82 -17.06
C TYR A 20 111.96 2.15 -18.05
N GLN A 21 112.47 1.60 -19.16
CA GLN A 21 111.66 0.84 -20.10
C GLN A 21 111.05 -0.40 -19.45
N TYR A 22 111.84 -1.17 -18.70
CA TYR A 22 111.38 -2.31 -17.92
C TYR A 22 110.28 -1.92 -16.91
N ILE A 23 110.50 -0.86 -16.12
CA ILE A 23 109.51 -0.39 -15.14
C ILE A 23 108.22 0.06 -15.84
N SER A 24 108.34 0.75 -16.99
CA SER A 24 107.17 1.20 -17.74
C SER A 24 106.35 0.06 -18.34
N ASP A 25 106.99 -0.95 -18.95
CA ASP A 25 106.29 -2.10 -19.52
C ASP A 25 105.63 -2.96 -18.43
N VAL A 26 106.26 -3.09 -17.25
CA VAL A 26 105.65 -3.76 -16.08
C VAL A 26 104.41 -3.00 -15.59
N LEU A 27 104.48 -1.68 -15.43
CA LEU A 27 103.35 -0.88 -14.97
C LEU A 27 102.20 -0.88 -15.99
N ILE A 28 102.51 -0.78 -17.28
CA ILE A 28 101.51 -0.84 -18.36
C ILE A 28 100.85 -2.22 -18.41
N ALA A 29 101.64 -3.30 -18.35
CA ALA A 29 101.09 -4.66 -18.32
C ALA A 29 100.18 -4.86 -17.10
N ALA A 30 100.60 -4.44 -15.90
CA ALA A 30 99.79 -4.54 -14.69
C ALA A 30 98.46 -3.78 -14.82
N ALA A 31 98.50 -2.55 -15.34
CA ALA A 31 97.29 -1.77 -15.58
C ALA A 31 96.35 -2.44 -16.61
N TYR A 32 96.91 -2.98 -17.70
CA TYR A 32 96.14 -3.63 -18.77
C TYR A 32 95.55 -4.98 -18.35
N PHE A 33 96.07 -5.67 -17.33
CA PHE A 33 95.39 -6.83 -16.74
C PHE A 33 94.37 -6.46 -15.66
N SER A 34 94.50 -5.31 -14.99
CA SER A 34 93.55 -4.84 -13.95
C SER A 34 92.23 -4.31 -14.52
N ILE A 35 92.29 -3.44 -15.55
CA ILE A 35 91.10 -2.78 -16.12
C ILE A 35 90.05 -3.79 -16.65
N PRO A 36 90.42 -4.87 -17.36
CA PRO A 36 89.46 -5.88 -17.82
C PRO A 36 88.74 -6.60 -16.67
N LEU A 37 89.40 -6.77 -15.52
CA LEU A 37 88.82 -7.42 -14.34
C LEU A 37 87.68 -6.56 -13.76
N GLU A 38 87.88 -5.24 -13.72
CA GLU A 38 86.85 -4.26 -13.35
C GLU A 38 85.69 -4.22 -14.36
N LEU A 39 85.99 -4.28 -15.67
CA LEU A 39 84.98 -4.34 -16.72
C LEU A 39 84.13 -5.62 -16.64
N ILE A 40 84.74 -6.78 -16.35
CA ILE A 40 84.01 -8.04 -16.15
C ILE A 40 83.11 -7.97 -14.92
N TYR A 41 83.60 -7.39 -13.81
CA TYR A 41 82.78 -7.15 -12.62
C TYR A 41 81.55 -6.27 -12.93
N PHE A 42 81.72 -5.21 -13.72
CA PHE A 42 80.63 -4.33 -14.14
C PHE A 42 79.59 -5.05 -15.02
N VAL A 43 80.02 -5.91 -15.95
CA VAL A 43 79.14 -6.70 -16.83
C VAL A 43 78.32 -7.75 -16.06
N GLN A 44 78.88 -8.30 -14.97
CA GLN A 44 78.21 -9.33 -14.15
C GLN A 44 77.11 -8.76 -13.24
N LYS A 45 77.10 -7.45 -12.95
CA LYS A 45 75.97 -6.84 -12.22
C LYS A 45 74.73 -6.73 -13.13
N PRO A 46 73.53 -7.14 -12.66
CA PRO A 46 72.34 -7.29 -13.48
C PRO A 46 71.58 -5.97 -13.70
N ALA A 47 72.29 -4.88 -14.04
CA ALA A 47 71.66 -3.59 -14.27
C ALA A 47 72.10 -2.96 -15.59
N PHE A 48 71.13 -2.86 -16.50
CA PHE A 48 70.99 -1.75 -17.45
C PHE A 48 71.89 -1.60 -18.69
N PHE A 49 72.91 -2.43 -18.93
CA PHE A 49 73.70 -2.28 -20.17
C PHE A 49 73.32 -3.32 -21.25
N PRO A 50 72.57 -2.94 -22.31
CA PRO A 50 72.10 -3.88 -23.34
C PRO A 50 73.23 -4.42 -24.25
N PHE A 51 74.40 -3.76 -24.29
CA PHE A 51 75.50 -4.08 -25.22
C PHE A 51 76.68 -4.79 -24.53
N ARG A 52 76.41 -5.88 -23.80
CA ARG A 52 77.43 -6.65 -23.04
C ARG A 52 78.60 -7.14 -23.89
N TRP A 53 78.34 -7.50 -25.15
CA TRP A 53 79.37 -7.98 -26.08
C TRP A 53 80.44 -6.94 -26.41
N VAL A 54 80.09 -5.65 -26.46
CA VAL A 54 81.06 -4.57 -26.73
C VAL A 54 82.05 -4.44 -25.58
N LEU A 55 81.57 -4.47 -24.33
CA LEU A 55 82.43 -4.40 -23.15
C LEU A 55 83.39 -5.59 -23.06
N ILE A 56 82.93 -6.79 -23.45
CA ILE A 56 83.77 -7.99 -23.54
C ILE A 56 84.85 -7.81 -24.63
N GLN A 57 84.51 -7.27 -25.80
CA GLN A 57 85.49 -7.01 -26.86
C GLN A 57 86.51 -5.93 -26.46
N PHE A 58 86.10 -4.87 -25.75
CA PHE A 58 87.02 -3.88 -25.17
C PHE A 58 87.95 -4.50 -24.13
N GLY A 59 87.42 -5.35 -23.24
CA GLY A 59 88.23 -6.10 -22.28
C GLY A 59 89.26 -6.99 -22.98
N ALA A 60 88.86 -7.73 -24.01
CA ALA A 60 89.75 -8.58 -24.81
C ALA A 60 90.85 -7.78 -25.53
N PHE A 61 90.51 -6.61 -26.10
CA PHE A 61 91.48 -5.71 -26.72
C PHE A 61 92.54 -5.23 -25.72
N ILE A 62 92.13 -4.78 -24.53
CA ILE A 62 93.03 -4.28 -23.49
C ILE A 62 93.95 -5.41 -22.99
N VAL A 63 93.43 -6.63 -22.77
CA VAL A 63 94.25 -7.80 -22.39
C VAL A 63 95.28 -8.13 -23.46
N LEU A 64 94.88 -8.19 -24.74
CA LEU A 64 95.80 -8.51 -25.83
C LEU A 64 96.89 -7.45 -25.98
N CYS A 65 96.56 -6.16 -25.79
CA CYS A 65 97.54 -5.09 -25.72
C CYS A 65 98.51 -5.28 -24.53
N GLY A 66 97.99 -5.62 -23.35
CA GLY A 66 98.79 -5.94 -22.15
C GLY A 66 99.75 -7.10 -22.35
N ALA A 67 99.28 -8.14 -23.02
CA ALA A 67 100.11 -9.29 -23.37
C ALA A 67 101.29 -8.87 -24.27
N THR A 68 101.12 -7.93 -25.19
CA THR A 68 102.25 -7.45 -26.02
C THR A 68 103.33 -6.73 -25.21
N HIS A 69 102.97 -5.93 -24.21
CA HIS A 69 103.93 -5.29 -23.30
C HIS A 69 104.61 -6.32 -22.38
N PHE A 70 103.86 -7.29 -21.88
CA PHE A 70 104.42 -8.37 -21.06
C PHE A 70 105.39 -9.27 -21.85
N ILE A 71 105.04 -9.60 -23.10
CA ILE A 71 105.92 -10.40 -23.98
C ILE A 71 107.18 -9.59 -24.34
N ASN A 72 107.07 -8.28 -24.56
CA ASN A 72 108.23 -7.39 -24.75
C ASN A 72 109.19 -7.44 -23.55
N LEU A 73 108.66 -7.43 -22.31
CA LEU A 73 109.45 -7.58 -21.10
C LEU A 73 110.25 -8.90 -21.09
N TRP A 74 109.61 -10.00 -21.50
CA TRP A 74 110.24 -11.31 -21.59
C TRP A 74 111.32 -11.37 -22.68
N THR A 75 111.13 -10.65 -23.80
CA THR A 75 112.12 -10.59 -24.88
C THR A 75 113.41 -9.85 -24.51
N LEU A 76 113.41 -8.99 -23.50
CA LEU A 76 114.62 -8.31 -23.01
C LEU A 76 115.63 -9.26 -22.37
N TYR A 77 115.18 -10.41 -21.85
CA TYR A 77 116.04 -11.38 -21.16
C TYR A 77 116.41 -12.59 -22.03
N MET A 78 115.52 -13.04 -22.93
CA MET A 78 115.71 -14.25 -23.74
C MET A 78 115.16 -14.09 -25.17
N HIS A 79 116.04 -14.04 -26.18
CA HIS A 79 115.63 -14.02 -27.59
C HIS A 79 115.58 -15.43 -28.18
N THR A 80 114.39 -16.03 -28.22
CA THR A 80 114.12 -17.30 -28.93
C THR A 80 113.12 -17.08 -30.07
N ARG A 81 113.28 -17.78 -31.19
CA ARG A 81 112.35 -17.71 -32.34
C ARG A 81 110.88 -17.95 -31.97
N ALA A 82 110.62 -18.82 -30.99
CA ALA A 82 109.28 -19.08 -30.46
C ALA A 82 108.61 -17.83 -29.87
N ILE A 83 109.35 -17.01 -29.12
CA ILE A 83 108.81 -15.80 -28.47
C ILE A 83 108.47 -14.73 -29.53
N ALA A 84 109.28 -14.61 -30.58
CA ALA A 84 108.99 -13.71 -31.70
C ALA A 84 107.70 -14.11 -32.46
N ILE A 85 107.44 -15.41 -32.62
CA ILE A 85 106.18 -15.91 -33.20
C ILE A 85 104.99 -15.58 -32.28
N VAL A 86 105.11 -15.83 -30.98
CA VAL A 86 104.05 -15.49 -30.01
C VAL A 86 103.76 -13.99 -30.01
N MET A 87 104.79 -13.15 -30.08
CA MET A 87 104.64 -11.69 -30.14
C MET A 87 103.95 -11.21 -31.42
N THR A 88 104.31 -11.78 -32.58
CA THR A 88 103.66 -11.44 -33.85
C THR A 88 102.20 -11.87 -33.88
N VAL A 89 101.88 -13.07 -33.37
CA VAL A 89 100.50 -13.54 -33.24
C VAL A 89 99.68 -12.64 -32.30
N ALA A 90 100.24 -12.25 -31.14
CA ALA A 90 99.58 -11.35 -30.20
C ALA A 90 99.30 -9.95 -30.81
N LYS A 91 100.23 -9.42 -31.61
CA LYS A 91 100.02 -8.14 -32.32
C LYS A 91 98.93 -8.24 -33.39
N VAL A 92 98.89 -9.33 -34.16
CA VAL A 92 97.87 -9.53 -35.19
C VAL A 92 96.49 -9.72 -34.56
N SER A 93 96.36 -10.53 -33.50
CA SER A 93 95.08 -10.71 -32.81
C SER A 93 94.59 -9.42 -32.17
N CYS A 94 95.48 -8.62 -31.57
CA CYS A 94 95.15 -7.30 -31.04
C CYS A 94 94.61 -6.36 -32.13
N ALA A 95 95.25 -6.32 -33.31
CA ALA A 95 94.80 -5.51 -34.44
C ALA A 95 93.41 -5.92 -34.95
N VAL A 96 93.12 -7.22 -35.03
CA VAL A 96 91.81 -7.74 -35.47
C VAL A 96 90.72 -7.36 -34.48
N VAL A 97 90.95 -7.57 -33.17
CA VAL A 97 89.96 -7.23 -32.14
C VAL A 97 89.74 -5.71 -32.10
N SER A 98 90.79 -4.90 -32.24
CA SER A 98 90.70 -3.43 -32.29
C SER A 98 89.88 -2.92 -33.48
N CYS A 99 90.05 -3.52 -34.66
CA CYS A 99 89.27 -3.15 -35.84
C CYS A 99 87.80 -3.55 -35.68
N ALA A 100 87.53 -4.73 -35.12
CA ALA A 100 86.18 -5.19 -34.85
C ALA A 100 85.45 -4.32 -33.80
N THR A 101 86.13 -3.91 -32.71
CA THR A 101 85.55 -3.00 -31.71
C THR A 101 85.22 -1.64 -32.30
N ALA A 102 86.10 -1.09 -33.14
CA ALA A 102 85.87 0.20 -33.79
C ALA A 102 84.62 0.20 -34.69
N LEU A 103 84.41 -0.87 -35.47
CA LEU A 103 83.22 -1.00 -36.33
C LEU A 103 81.92 -1.15 -35.52
N MET A 104 81.94 -1.97 -34.47
CA MET A 104 80.77 -2.17 -33.60
C MET A 104 80.36 -0.88 -32.88
N LEU A 105 81.34 -0.05 -32.47
CA LEU A 105 81.05 1.19 -31.75
C LEU A 105 80.27 2.20 -32.61
N VAL A 106 80.59 2.31 -33.91
CA VAL A 106 79.87 3.19 -34.85
C VAL A 106 78.39 2.83 -34.95
N HIS A 107 78.06 1.53 -34.88
CA HIS A 107 76.67 1.07 -34.97
C HIS A 107 75.88 1.29 -33.67
N ILE A 108 76.54 1.25 -32.51
CA ILE A 108 75.87 1.24 -31.20
C ILE A 108 75.68 2.64 -30.59
N ILE A 109 76.54 3.60 -30.94
CA ILE A 109 76.39 5.00 -30.52
C ILE A 109 74.99 5.59 -30.83
N PRO A 110 74.41 5.46 -32.03
CA PRO A 110 73.09 6.03 -32.32
C PRO A 110 71.97 5.41 -31.45
N ASP A 111 72.02 4.11 -31.20
CA ASP A 111 71.03 3.43 -30.34
C ASP A 111 71.12 3.91 -28.88
N LEU A 112 72.33 4.14 -28.37
CA LEU A 112 72.54 4.65 -27.00
C LEU A 112 71.96 6.06 -26.82
N LEU A 113 72.05 6.91 -27.84
CA LEU A 113 71.47 8.27 -27.84
C LEU A 113 69.94 8.25 -27.97
N GLY A 114 69.36 7.23 -28.61
CA GLY A 114 67.91 7.04 -28.78
C GLY A 114 67.14 6.69 -27.50
N VAL A 115 67.80 6.11 -26.49
CA VAL A 115 67.15 5.75 -25.20
C VAL A 115 66.73 6.99 -24.42
N LYS A 116 67.59 8.01 -24.38
CA LYS A 116 67.35 9.23 -23.60
C LYS A 116 66.22 10.10 -24.18
N THR A 117 66.05 10.09 -25.50
CA THR A 117 64.93 10.77 -26.19
C THR A 117 63.60 10.05 -25.95
N ARG A 118 63.60 8.71 -25.94
CA ARG A 118 62.41 7.91 -25.60
C ARG A 118 61.93 8.13 -24.16
N GLU A 119 62.85 8.21 -23.21
CA GLU A 119 62.54 8.49 -21.81
C GLU A 119 61.86 9.86 -21.63
N LEU A 120 62.38 10.90 -22.29
CA LEU A 120 61.81 12.24 -22.23
C LEU A 120 60.40 12.30 -22.85
N PHE A 121 60.21 11.63 -24.00
CA PHE A 121 58.90 11.55 -24.65
C PHE A 121 57.86 10.84 -23.79
N LEU A 122 58.23 9.73 -23.15
CA LEU A 122 57.35 8.98 -22.25
C LEU A 122 56.97 9.80 -21.02
N LYS A 123 57.91 10.58 -20.48
CA LYS A 123 57.65 11.46 -19.32
C LYS A 123 56.67 12.58 -19.65
N ASN A 124 56.85 13.25 -20.79
CA ASN A 124 55.91 14.29 -21.23
C ASN A 124 54.50 13.71 -21.51
N LYS A 125 54.43 12.53 -22.14
CA LYS A 125 53.16 11.82 -22.37
C LYS A 125 52.46 11.43 -21.07
N ALA A 126 53.20 11.02 -20.04
CA ALA A 126 52.65 10.70 -18.73
C ALA A 126 52.11 11.95 -18.01
N GLU A 127 52.85 13.07 -18.05
CA GLU A 127 52.40 14.35 -17.48
C GLU A 127 51.14 14.89 -18.17
N GLU A 128 51.02 14.75 -19.49
CA GLU A 128 49.82 15.16 -20.23
C GLU A 128 48.60 14.27 -19.89
N LEU A 129 48.81 12.96 -19.76
CA LEU A 129 47.76 12.02 -19.38
C LEU A 129 47.28 12.24 -17.93
N ASP A 130 48.20 12.56 -17.01
CA ASP A 130 47.85 12.93 -15.62
C ASP A 130 47.00 14.21 -15.59
N ARG A 131 47.29 15.18 -16.47
CA ARG A 131 46.50 16.41 -16.56
C ARG A 131 45.10 16.17 -17.11
N GLU A 132 44.95 15.34 -18.15
CA GLU A 132 43.65 14.94 -18.69
C GLU A 132 42.84 14.11 -17.67
N MET A 133 43.49 13.17 -17.00
CA MET A 133 42.88 12.35 -15.93
C MET A 133 42.38 13.23 -14.78
N GLY A 134 43.14 14.25 -14.39
CA GLY A 134 42.74 15.20 -13.34
C GLY A 134 41.45 15.96 -13.68
N LEU A 135 41.30 16.41 -14.92
CA LEU A 135 40.08 17.07 -15.38
C LEU A 135 38.87 16.12 -15.36
N ILE A 136 39.04 14.89 -15.84
CA ILE A 136 37.98 13.87 -15.85
C ILE A 136 37.52 13.52 -14.43
N LEU A 137 38.47 13.36 -13.49
CA LEU A 137 38.15 13.06 -12.09
C LEU A 137 37.33 14.18 -11.43
N THR A 138 37.68 15.45 -11.68
CA THR A 138 36.88 16.57 -11.13
C THR A 138 35.46 16.65 -11.72
N GLN A 139 35.28 16.27 -12.99
CA GLN A 139 33.97 16.21 -13.64
C GLN A 139 33.14 15.01 -13.16
N GLU A 140 33.78 13.88 -12.87
CA GLU A 140 33.13 12.71 -12.28
C GLU A 140 32.75 12.93 -10.82
N GLU A 141 33.59 13.60 -10.02
CA GLU A 141 33.28 14.00 -8.65
C GLU A 141 32.08 14.94 -8.60
N THR A 142 32.06 16.00 -9.40
CA THR A 142 30.90 16.92 -9.48
C THR A 142 29.63 16.19 -9.92
N GLY A 143 29.71 15.29 -10.91
CA GLY A 143 28.59 14.45 -11.33
C GLY A 143 28.12 13.46 -10.23
N ARG A 144 29.04 12.92 -9.43
CA ARG A 144 28.74 12.05 -8.30
C ARG A 144 28.08 12.82 -7.15
N HIS A 145 28.55 14.02 -6.83
CA HIS A 145 27.92 14.89 -5.83
C HIS A 145 26.48 15.21 -6.21
N VAL A 146 26.22 15.58 -7.48
CA VAL A 146 24.86 15.82 -7.98
C VAL A 146 23.98 14.56 -7.88
N ARG A 147 24.53 13.37 -8.19
CA ARG A 147 23.80 12.08 -8.07
C ARG A 147 23.51 11.68 -6.61
N VAL A 148 24.47 11.89 -5.70
CA VAL A 148 24.29 11.65 -4.27
C VAL A 148 23.22 12.58 -3.72
N LEU A 149 23.26 13.86 -4.10
CA LEU A 149 22.23 14.85 -3.77
C LEU A 149 20.85 14.40 -4.25
N THR A 150 20.72 13.97 -5.51
CA THR A 150 19.43 13.48 -6.05
C THR A 150 18.97 12.18 -5.39
N HIS A 151 19.88 11.32 -4.95
CA HIS A 151 19.54 10.09 -4.25
C HIS A 151 19.10 10.35 -2.81
N GLU A 152 19.77 11.26 -2.10
CA GLU A 152 19.46 11.61 -0.70
C GLU A 152 18.16 12.42 -0.59
N ILE A 153 17.87 13.27 -1.59
CA ILE A 153 16.57 13.93 -1.79
C ILE A 153 15.43 12.91 -1.99
N ARG A 154 15.71 11.75 -2.62
CA ARG A 154 14.73 10.68 -2.81
C ARG A 154 14.59 9.75 -1.60
N SER A 155 15.62 9.63 -0.76
CA SER A 155 15.64 8.67 0.35
C SER A 155 15.20 9.26 1.69
N THR A 156 15.26 10.59 1.86
CA THR A 156 14.83 11.26 3.10
C THR A 156 13.50 11.99 2.92
N LEU A 157 12.46 11.57 3.65
CA LEU A 157 11.13 12.20 3.61
C LEU A 157 11.02 13.49 4.46
N ASN A 158 12.11 13.97 5.06
CA ASN A 158 12.08 15.11 5.98
C ASN A 158 12.59 16.39 5.29
N ARG A 159 11.67 17.35 5.10
CA ARG A 159 11.92 18.67 4.50
C ARG A 159 13.19 19.35 5.04
N HIS A 160 13.41 19.29 6.35
CA HIS A 160 14.56 19.94 6.99
C HIS A 160 15.88 19.25 6.65
N THR A 161 15.89 17.93 6.57
CA THR A 161 17.09 17.13 6.26
C THR A 161 17.50 17.31 4.81
N ILE A 162 16.53 17.30 3.88
CA ILE A 162 16.78 17.51 2.45
C ILE A 162 17.38 18.90 2.19
N LEU A 163 16.80 19.94 2.77
CA LEU A 163 17.29 21.31 2.55
C LEU A 163 18.67 21.52 3.16
N LYS A 164 18.91 20.98 4.36
CA LYS A 164 20.20 21.09 5.04
C LYS A 164 21.31 20.37 4.28
N THR A 165 21.07 19.15 3.82
CA THR A 165 22.03 18.39 3.00
C THR A 165 22.31 19.10 1.68
N THR A 166 21.25 19.57 1.01
CA THR A 166 21.37 20.31 -0.24
C THR A 166 22.22 21.56 -0.09
N PHE A 167 22.02 22.31 1.00
CA PHE A 167 22.74 23.57 1.24
C PHE A 167 24.21 23.33 1.60
N VAL A 168 24.50 22.28 2.36
CA VAL A 168 25.88 21.90 2.71
C VAL A 168 26.67 21.48 1.48
N GLU A 169 26.10 20.65 0.62
CA GLU A 169 26.76 20.21 -0.61
C GLU A 169 26.93 21.38 -1.59
N LEU A 170 25.89 22.19 -1.80
CA LEU A 170 25.97 23.40 -2.63
C LEU A 170 27.06 24.37 -2.11
N GLY A 171 27.13 24.56 -0.79
CA GLY A 171 28.15 25.38 -0.15
C GLY A 171 29.57 24.89 -0.38
N ARG A 172 29.78 23.56 -0.38
CA ARG A 172 31.07 22.93 -0.69
C ARG A 172 31.42 23.05 -2.17
N THR A 173 30.48 22.76 -3.07
CA THR A 173 30.71 22.75 -4.53
C THR A 173 31.01 24.15 -5.06
N LEU A 174 30.29 25.16 -4.59
CA LEU A 174 30.47 26.55 -5.05
C LEU A 174 31.41 27.36 -4.16
N GLY A 175 31.89 26.82 -3.04
CA GLY A 175 32.76 27.53 -2.09
C GLY A 175 32.08 28.77 -1.51
N LEU A 176 30.84 28.62 -1.02
CA LEU A 176 30.00 29.72 -0.53
C LEU A 176 30.33 30.05 0.93
N GLU A 177 30.24 31.33 1.26
CA GLU A 177 30.30 31.78 2.66
C GLU A 177 28.95 31.63 3.36
N GLU A 178 27.85 31.82 2.65
CA GLU A 178 26.51 31.64 3.18
C GLU A 178 25.54 31.26 2.06
N CYS A 179 24.56 30.42 2.39
CA CYS A 179 23.44 30.08 1.52
C CYS A 179 22.15 30.14 2.34
N ALA A 180 21.17 30.89 1.86
CA ALA A 180 19.95 31.21 2.61
C ALA A 180 18.68 30.95 1.77
N LEU A 181 17.66 30.35 2.40
CA LEU A 181 16.34 30.15 1.79
C LEU A 181 15.30 31.04 2.47
N TRP A 182 14.71 31.93 1.68
CA TRP A 182 13.60 32.79 2.07
C TRP A 182 12.29 32.19 1.58
N MET A 183 11.37 31.91 2.49
CA MET A 183 10.05 31.34 2.17
C MET A 183 8.95 32.35 2.50
N PRO A 184 7.85 32.40 1.75
CA PRO A 184 6.72 33.26 2.08
C PRO A 184 6.10 32.86 3.43
N SER A 185 5.76 33.86 4.23
CA SER A 185 5.09 33.69 5.52
C SER A 185 3.64 33.23 5.34
N ARG A 186 3.00 32.76 6.42
CA ARG A 186 1.58 32.32 6.43
C ARG A 186 0.61 33.43 6.00
N THR A 187 0.99 34.70 6.17
CA THR A 187 0.19 35.85 5.74
C THR A 187 0.41 36.24 4.28
N GLY A 188 1.42 35.66 3.60
CA GLY A 188 1.76 35.94 2.20
C GLY A 188 2.39 37.31 1.92
N MET A 189 2.44 38.23 2.89
CA MET A 189 2.92 39.60 2.70
C MET A 189 4.44 39.77 2.86
N ASN A 190 5.09 38.83 3.55
CA ASN A 190 6.51 38.89 3.88
C ASN A 190 7.20 37.57 3.55
N LEU A 191 8.47 37.64 3.16
CA LEU A 191 9.40 36.52 3.12
C LEU A 191 10.07 36.35 4.49
N GLN A 192 10.09 35.13 5.01
CA GLN A 192 10.74 34.74 6.24
C GLN A 192 11.94 33.86 5.94
N LEU A 193 13.08 34.15 6.58
CA LEU A 193 14.27 33.32 6.46
C LEU A 193 14.04 31.97 7.16
N SER A 194 14.02 30.89 6.39
CA SER A 194 13.74 29.53 6.86
C SER A 194 15.01 28.74 7.15
N HIS A 195 15.99 28.79 6.24
CA HIS A 195 17.22 28.00 6.33
C HIS A 195 18.44 28.82 5.97
N THR A 196 19.56 28.52 6.62
CA THR A 196 20.87 29.12 6.42
C THR A 196 21.95 28.04 6.54
N LEU A 197 23.03 28.15 5.78
CA LEU A 197 24.15 27.22 5.82
C LEU A 197 25.00 27.41 7.09
N ASN A 198 25.47 28.64 7.33
CA ASN A 198 26.45 28.97 8.38
C ASN A 198 25.86 29.83 9.52
N TYR A 199 24.55 30.05 9.51
CA TYR A 199 23.82 30.85 10.53
C TYR A 199 24.37 32.28 10.72
N LYS A 200 25.05 32.85 9.71
CA LYS A 200 25.49 34.25 9.72
C LYS A 200 24.33 35.23 9.57
N MET A 201 23.15 34.72 9.21
CA MET A 201 21.86 35.41 9.19
C MET A 201 20.95 34.88 10.29
N GLN A 202 20.15 35.76 10.91
CA GLN A 202 19.21 35.37 11.98
C GLN A 202 17.95 34.73 11.39
N VAL A 203 17.80 33.41 11.59
CA VAL A 203 16.60 32.65 11.23
C VAL A 203 15.36 33.29 11.87
N GLY A 204 14.30 33.49 11.08
CA GLY A 204 13.08 34.20 11.51
C GLY A 204 13.04 35.69 11.18
N THR A 205 14.11 36.27 10.60
CA THR A 205 14.04 37.62 10.01
C THR A 205 13.01 37.65 8.89
N THR A 206 12.26 38.75 8.78
CA THR A 206 11.26 38.94 7.73
C THR A 206 11.59 40.13 6.84
N VAL A 207 11.29 40.00 5.55
CA VAL A 207 11.49 41.03 4.53
C VAL A 207 10.20 41.14 3.72
N PRO A 208 9.70 42.36 3.43
CA PRO A 208 8.45 42.51 2.69
C PRO A 208 8.60 42.04 1.24
N ILE A 209 7.56 41.36 0.72
CA ILE A 209 7.59 40.72 -0.60
C ILE A 209 7.48 41.73 -1.76
N ASN A 210 6.98 42.94 -1.47
CA ASN A 210 6.75 44.01 -2.47
C ASN A 210 8.00 44.82 -2.83
N LEU A 211 9.19 44.41 -2.36
CA LEU A 211 10.42 45.09 -2.72
C LEU A 211 10.69 44.98 -4.24
N PRO A 212 11.20 46.04 -4.89
CA PRO A 212 11.42 46.05 -6.34
C PRO A 212 12.35 44.93 -6.78
N ILE A 213 13.40 44.66 -5.99
CA ILE A 213 14.36 43.58 -6.26
C ILE A 213 13.75 42.18 -6.11
N VAL A 214 12.79 42.00 -5.21
CA VAL A 214 12.07 40.72 -5.04
C VAL A 214 11.18 40.47 -6.25
N ASN A 215 10.47 41.50 -6.72
CA ASN A 215 9.64 41.40 -7.91
C ASN A 215 10.46 41.10 -9.17
N GLU A 216 11.67 41.67 -9.28
CA GLU A 216 12.60 41.38 -10.38
C GLU A 216 13.08 39.92 -10.35
N ILE A 217 13.47 39.41 -9.18
CA ILE A 217 13.86 38.00 -8.99
C ILE A 217 12.68 37.06 -9.29
N PHE A 218 11.45 37.43 -8.91
CA PHE A 218 10.27 36.63 -9.22
C PHE A 218 9.88 36.65 -10.69
N ALA A 219 10.17 37.75 -11.42
CA ALA A 219 9.93 37.83 -12.84
C ALA A 219 10.90 36.94 -13.65
N SER A 220 12.17 36.88 -13.25
CA SER A 220 13.21 36.08 -13.93
C SER A 220 13.24 34.62 -13.45
N ALA A 221 13.49 33.68 -14.36
CA ALA A 221 13.78 32.28 -14.01
C ALA A 221 15.25 32.03 -13.66
N GLN A 222 16.13 32.94 -14.07
CA GLN A 222 17.58 32.77 -14.01
C GLN A 222 18.16 33.44 -12.77
N ALA A 223 19.27 32.89 -12.29
CA ALA A 223 20.11 33.43 -11.25
C ALA A 223 20.56 34.85 -11.59
N ALA A 224 20.24 35.81 -10.71
CA ALA A 224 20.56 37.21 -10.89
C ALA A 224 21.53 37.69 -9.81
N CYS A 225 22.56 38.44 -10.22
CA CYS A 225 23.45 39.11 -9.28
C CYS A 225 22.72 40.28 -8.62
N ILE A 226 22.71 40.31 -7.29
CA ILE A 226 22.08 41.36 -6.49
C ILE A 226 23.12 42.11 -5.66
N PRO A 227 22.90 43.40 -5.36
CA PRO A 227 23.80 44.14 -4.49
C PRO A 227 23.78 43.56 -3.06
N TYR A 228 24.97 43.44 -2.46
CA TYR A 228 25.14 42.97 -1.07
C TYR A 228 24.41 43.85 -0.02
N THR A 229 24.05 45.08 -0.39
CA THR A 229 23.26 46.00 0.43
C THR A 229 21.77 45.63 0.52
N CYS A 230 21.32 44.64 -0.27
CA CYS A 230 19.96 44.14 -0.25
C CYS A 230 19.60 43.55 1.14
N PRO A 231 18.40 43.83 1.69
CA PRO A 231 17.96 43.26 2.97
C PRO A 231 18.00 41.73 3.03
N LEU A 232 17.86 41.06 1.89
CA LEU A 232 17.89 39.61 1.79
C LEU A 232 19.31 39.01 1.85
N ALA A 233 20.35 39.83 1.65
CA ALA A 233 21.76 39.40 1.60
C ALA A 233 22.56 39.82 2.86
N ARG A 234 21.90 40.41 3.86
CA ARG A 234 22.58 41.02 5.01
C ARG A 234 23.06 39.96 6.01
N ILE A 235 24.36 39.68 5.98
CA ILE A 235 25.08 38.85 6.97
C ILE A 235 25.62 39.69 8.13
N ARG A 236 25.86 39.07 9.30
CA ARG A 236 26.58 39.73 10.41
C ARG A 236 28.02 40.08 9.98
N PRO A 237 28.52 41.31 10.21
CA PRO A 237 29.88 41.68 9.83
C PRO A 237 30.92 40.96 10.72
N LEU A 238 31.97 40.40 10.10
CA LEU A 238 33.20 40.01 10.81
C LEU A 238 34.13 41.24 10.96
N VAL A 239 35.05 41.17 11.92
CA VAL A 239 36.03 42.22 12.19
C VAL A 239 37.21 42.06 11.21
N GLY A 240 37.34 42.95 10.20
CA GLY A 240 38.44 42.91 9.22
C GLY A 240 38.27 43.87 8.02
N THR A 241 39.26 43.92 7.12
CA THR A 241 39.19 44.66 5.84
C THR A 241 38.25 43.95 4.87
N TYR A 242 37.08 44.54 4.60
CA TYR A 242 36.01 43.95 3.80
C TYR A 242 36.08 44.37 2.33
N VAL A 243 36.07 43.39 1.43
CA VAL A 243 35.62 43.58 0.04
C VAL A 243 34.13 43.20 -0.01
N ALA A 244 33.32 43.97 -0.74
CA ALA A 244 31.90 43.65 -0.92
C ALA A 244 31.76 42.30 -1.65
N PRO A 245 31.11 41.28 -1.05
CA PRO A 245 30.97 39.99 -1.69
C PRO A 245 29.95 40.07 -2.84
N GLU A 246 30.15 39.29 -3.89
CA GLU A 246 29.11 39.10 -4.90
C GLU A 246 28.03 38.14 -4.39
N VAL A 247 26.78 38.54 -4.63
CA VAL A 247 25.60 37.82 -4.15
C VAL A 247 24.73 37.47 -5.34
N VAL A 248 24.27 36.22 -5.38
CA VAL A 248 23.32 35.72 -6.38
C VAL A 248 22.01 35.35 -5.69
N ALA A 249 20.90 35.72 -6.33
CA ALA A 249 19.57 35.31 -5.94
C ALA A 249 18.89 34.57 -7.09
N VAL A 250 18.19 33.48 -6.75
CA VAL A 250 17.39 32.69 -7.70
C VAL A 250 16.05 32.37 -7.08
N ARG A 251 14.98 32.42 -7.89
CA ARG A 251 13.65 32.04 -7.43
C ARG A 251 13.53 30.51 -7.37
N VAL A 252 12.81 30.02 -6.37
CA VAL A 252 12.54 28.59 -6.19
C VAL A 252 11.01 28.42 -6.19
N PRO A 253 10.40 27.85 -7.24
CA PRO A 253 8.95 27.65 -7.26
C PRO A 253 8.51 26.67 -6.18
N LEU A 254 7.43 27.01 -5.46
CA LEU A 254 6.81 26.15 -4.45
C LEU A 254 5.48 25.65 -5.01
N LEU A 255 5.31 24.33 -5.13
CA LEU A 255 4.04 23.72 -5.50
C LEU A 255 3.25 23.36 -4.23
N HIS A 256 1.99 23.74 -4.18
CA HIS A 256 1.07 23.39 -3.09
C HIS A 256 -0.10 22.57 -3.66
N VAL A 257 -0.62 21.56 -2.95
CA VAL A 257 -1.70 20.70 -3.49
C VAL A 257 -2.97 21.51 -3.78
N SER A 258 -3.24 22.55 -2.99
CA SER A 258 -4.32 23.51 -3.23
C SER A 258 -4.22 24.29 -4.54
N SER A 259 -3.07 24.29 -5.22
CA SER A 259 -2.92 24.88 -6.56
C SER A 259 -3.39 23.97 -7.70
N PHE A 260 -3.80 22.73 -7.40
CA PHE A 260 -4.29 21.75 -8.38
C PHE A 260 -5.83 21.63 -8.40
N HIS A 261 -6.59 22.66 -8.06
CA HIS A 261 -8.04 22.64 -8.25
C HIS A 261 -8.40 22.54 -9.73
N ILE A 262 -8.83 21.34 -10.16
CA ILE A 262 -9.29 21.01 -11.51
C ILE A 262 -10.73 21.55 -11.70
N THR A 263 -10.89 22.86 -11.78
CA THR A 263 -12.13 23.48 -12.32
C THR A 263 -11.81 24.85 -12.90
N ASN A 264 -11.77 24.92 -14.24
CA ASN A 264 -11.93 26.09 -15.12
C ASN A 264 -11.22 27.43 -14.77
N TRP A 265 -10.20 27.73 -15.58
CA TRP A 265 -9.56 29.04 -15.84
C TRP A 265 -8.61 29.62 -14.77
N PRO A 266 -7.56 30.36 -15.21
CA PRO A 266 -6.32 30.55 -14.47
C PRO A 266 -6.40 31.81 -13.62
N ASP A 267 -6.74 31.67 -12.34
CA ASP A 267 -6.38 32.72 -11.39
C ASP A 267 -4.87 32.63 -11.13
N LEU A 268 -4.14 33.71 -11.45
CA LEU A 268 -2.71 33.89 -11.16
C LEU A 268 -2.38 33.92 -9.65
N SER A 269 -3.37 33.66 -8.80
CA SER A 269 -3.32 33.50 -7.34
C SER A 269 -3.11 32.02 -7.01
N ALA A 270 -1.96 31.50 -6.60
CA ALA A 270 -0.78 32.14 -6.07
C ALA A 270 0.42 31.25 -6.39
N LYS A 271 1.24 31.63 -7.38
CA LYS A 271 2.56 31.01 -7.53
C LYS A 271 3.40 31.48 -6.35
N SER A 272 3.51 30.63 -5.35
CA SER A 272 4.33 30.88 -4.17
C SER A 272 5.78 30.62 -4.56
N TYR A 273 6.64 31.64 -4.48
CA TYR A 273 8.05 31.52 -4.77
C TYR A 273 8.86 31.71 -3.49
N ALA A 274 9.80 30.81 -3.26
CA ALA A 274 10.91 31.03 -2.35
C ALA A 274 12.05 31.76 -3.10
N ILE A 275 12.97 32.37 -2.35
CA ILE A 275 14.21 32.94 -2.89
C ILE A 275 15.38 32.23 -2.23
N MET A 276 16.27 31.67 -3.04
CA MET A 276 17.54 31.13 -2.59
C MET A 276 18.63 32.17 -2.86
N ILE A 277 19.46 32.45 -1.85
CA ILE A 277 20.51 33.46 -1.90
C ILE A 277 21.84 32.80 -1.60
N LEU A 278 22.83 33.07 -2.44
CA LEU A 278 24.16 32.51 -2.37
C LEU A 278 25.16 33.66 -2.27
N ILE A 279 26.03 33.60 -1.25
CA ILE A 279 27.01 34.65 -0.95
C ILE A 279 28.42 34.05 -1.06
N LEU A 280 29.27 34.69 -1.86
CA LEU A 280 30.68 34.33 -1.98
C LEU A 280 31.52 34.86 -0.81
N PRO A 281 32.72 34.29 -0.56
CA PRO A 281 33.59 34.71 0.54
C PRO A 281 34.03 36.18 0.48
N THR A 282 33.79 36.91 1.57
CA THR A 282 34.11 38.35 1.74
C THR A 282 35.60 38.67 1.72
N ASP A 283 36.44 37.66 1.95
CA ASP A 283 37.90 37.80 1.98
C ASP A 283 38.54 37.61 0.59
N SER A 284 37.71 37.39 -0.45
CA SER A 284 38.16 37.15 -1.82
C SER A 284 37.49 38.11 -2.80
N ALA A 285 38.23 38.66 -3.77
CA ALA A 285 37.68 39.44 -4.88
C ALA A 285 37.04 38.56 -5.97
N ARG A 286 36.54 37.37 -5.59
CA ARG A 286 36.00 36.38 -6.51
C ARG A 286 34.68 36.87 -7.08
N LYS A 287 34.50 36.64 -8.38
CA LYS A 287 33.25 36.88 -9.09
C LYS A 287 32.61 35.57 -9.55
N TRP A 288 31.29 35.59 -9.72
CA TRP A 288 30.55 34.49 -10.32
C TRP A 288 30.96 34.28 -11.78
N ARG A 289 31.14 33.02 -12.17
CA ARG A 289 31.35 32.63 -13.57
C ARG A 289 30.04 32.13 -14.18
N ASP A 290 29.90 32.24 -15.49
CA ASP A 290 28.66 31.89 -16.20
C ASP A 290 28.20 30.44 -15.92
N HIS A 291 29.13 29.47 -15.90
CA HIS A 291 28.81 28.07 -15.57
C HIS A 291 28.36 27.86 -14.11
N GLU A 292 28.77 28.73 -13.19
CA GLU A 292 28.32 28.65 -11.79
C GLU A 292 26.88 29.16 -11.68
N LEU A 293 26.50 30.17 -12.46
CA LEU A 293 25.11 30.65 -12.55
C LEU A 293 24.20 29.60 -13.18
N GLU A 294 24.63 28.96 -14.27
CA GLU A 294 23.89 27.84 -14.88
C GLU A 294 23.69 26.68 -13.89
N LEU A 295 24.70 26.36 -13.07
CA LEU A 295 24.58 25.35 -12.03
C LEU A 295 23.56 25.75 -10.95
N VAL A 296 23.54 27.02 -10.54
CA VAL A 296 22.57 27.54 -9.56
C VAL A 296 21.14 27.43 -10.07
N ASP A 297 20.89 27.70 -11.35
CA ASP A 297 19.57 27.54 -11.97
C ASP A 297 19.09 26.10 -11.87
N VAL A 298 19.93 25.15 -12.30
CA VAL A 298 19.63 23.71 -12.25
C VAL A 298 19.37 23.24 -10.82
N VAL A 299 20.17 23.70 -9.85
CA VAL A 299 19.96 23.31 -8.45
C VAL A 299 18.70 23.95 -7.87
N SER A 300 18.35 25.18 -8.27
CA SER A 300 17.10 25.83 -7.82
C SER A 300 15.85 25.02 -8.21
N ASP A 301 15.82 24.46 -9.43
CA ASP A 301 14.75 23.60 -9.90
C ASP A 301 14.70 22.27 -9.13
N GLN A 302 15.85 21.67 -8.82
CA GLN A 302 15.91 20.45 -8.01
C GLN A 302 15.43 20.69 -6.57
N VAL A 303 15.80 21.83 -5.97
CA VAL A 303 15.32 22.24 -4.64
C VAL A 303 13.80 22.47 -4.66
N ALA A 304 13.26 23.07 -5.71
CA ALA A 304 11.82 23.25 -5.89
C ALA A 304 11.05 21.92 -5.93
N VAL A 305 11.54 20.95 -6.71
CA VAL A 305 10.95 19.60 -6.78
C VAL A 305 11.00 18.91 -5.41
N ALA A 306 12.14 18.98 -4.73
CA ALA A 306 12.32 18.38 -3.41
C ALA A 306 11.36 18.96 -2.35
N LEU A 307 11.22 20.30 -2.33
CA LEU A 307 10.30 21.00 -1.45
C LEU A 307 8.84 20.63 -1.71
N SER A 308 8.48 20.53 -2.98
CA SER A 308 7.13 20.18 -3.42
C SER A 308 6.76 18.75 -3.00
N HIS A 309 7.65 17.77 -3.22
CA HIS A 309 7.44 16.41 -2.76
C HIS A 309 7.31 16.32 -1.23
N ALA A 310 8.15 17.04 -0.49
CA ALA A 310 8.08 17.05 0.97
C ALA A 310 6.74 17.62 1.48
N ALA A 311 6.22 18.69 0.86
CA ALA A 311 4.93 19.28 1.21
C ALA A 311 3.76 18.31 0.94
N ILE A 312 3.74 17.67 -0.23
CA ILE A 312 2.70 16.69 -0.60
C ILE A 312 2.71 15.50 0.36
N LEU A 313 3.89 15.00 0.72
CA LEU A 313 4.03 13.87 1.65
C LEU A 313 3.55 14.23 3.06
N GLU A 314 3.86 15.42 3.54
CA GLU A 314 3.41 15.90 4.85
C GLU A 314 1.88 15.99 4.91
N GLU A 315 1.25 16.59 3.89
CA GLU A 315 -0.21 16.69 3.79
C GLU A 315 -0.87 15.30 3.64
N SER A 316 -0.32 14.43 2.79
CA SER A 316 -0.81 13.06 2.62
C SER A 316 -0.72 12.26 3.93
N MET A 317 0.36 12.44 4.70
CA MET A 317 0.52 11.74 5.98
C MET A 317 -0.46 12.26 7.04
N GLN A 318 -0.70 13.58 7.07
CA GLN A 318 -1.73 14.18 7.94
C GLN A 318 -3.12 13.65 7.59
N ALA A 319 -3.49 13.65 6.31
CA ALA A 319 -4.77 13.12 5.84
C ALA A 319 -4.92 11.62 6.16
N HIS A 320 -3.86 10.82 5.97
CA HIS A 320 -3.87 9.41 6.32
C HIS A 320 -4.08 9.18 7.82
N ASN A 321 -3.39 9.94 8.67
CA ASN A 321 -3.54 9.84 10.12
C ASN A 321 -4.95 10.22 10.58
N GLN A 322 -5.50 11.31 10.05
CA GLN A 322 -6.87 11.73 10.36
C GLN A 322 -7.90 10.68 9.93
N LEU A 323 -7.75 10.10 8.74
CA LEU A 323 -8.62 9.04 8.26
C LEU A 323 -8.51 7.78 9.13
N LYS A 324 -7.30 7.44 9.58
CA LYS A 324 -7.07 6.32 10.50
C LYS A 324 -7.76 6.54 11.86
N GLU A 325 -7.65 7.73 12.44
CA GLU A 325 -8.34 8.07 13.69
C GLU A 325 -9.87 7.99 13.54
N GLN A 326 -10.42 8.53 12.46
CA GLN A 326 -11.85 8.42 12.16
C GLN A 326 -12.29 6.97 12.01
N ASN A 327 -11.50 6.14 11.34
CA ASN A 327 -11.81 4.72 11.15
C ASN A 327 -11.79 3.94 12.48
N ILE A 328 -10.85 4.26 13.38
CA ILE A 328 -10.81 3.67 14.73
C ILE A 328 -12.04 4.10 15.54
N ALA A 329 -12.38 5.39 15.54
CA ALA A 329 -13.56 5.90 16.24
C ALA A 329 -14.86 5.27 15.71
N LEU A 330 -14.97 5.13 14.39
CA LEU A 330 -16.11 4.48 13.75
C LEU A 330 -16.24 3.01 14.16
N ASN A 331 -15.15 2.25 14.12
CA ASN A 331 -15.15 0.85 14.54
C ASN A 331 -15.53 0.68 16.03
N LEU A 332 -15.07 1.59 16.89
CA LEU A 332 -15.44 1.56 18.30
C LEU A 332 -16.94 1.82 18.49
N ALA A 333 -17.47 2.86 17.85
CA ALA A 333 -18.89 3.18 17.90
C ALA A 333 -19.76 2.04 17.34
N GLN A 334 -19.31 1.40 16.26
CA GLN A 334 -20.01 0.24 15.70
C GLN A 334 -20.06 -0.93 16.70
N ARG A 335 -18.93 -1.27 17.34
CA ARG A 335 -18.90 -2.34 18.36
C ARG A 335 -19.76 -2.03 19.57
N GLU A 336 -19.77 -0.79 20.03
CA GLU A 336 -20.66 -0.37 21.14
C GLU A 336 -22.13 -0.52 20.76
N ALA A 337 -22.51 -0.14 19.54
CA ALA A 337 -23.87 -0.32 19.05
C ALA A 337 -24.24 -1.81 18.93
N GLU A 338 -23.36 -2.66 18.41
CA GLU A 338 -23.57 -4.11 18.31
C GLU A 338 -23.74 -4.76 19.70
N MET A 339 -22.89 -4.41 20.66
CA MET A 339 -23.02 -4.90 22.05
C MET A 339 -24.33 -4.44 22.70
N ALA A 340 -24.76 -3.19 22.46
CA ALA A 340 -26.02 -2.68 22.98
C ALA A 340 -27.23 -3.42 22.38
N ILE A 341 -27.21 -3.72 21.08
CA ILE A 341 -28.25 -4.51 20.41
C ILE A 341 -28.30 -5.91 20.99
N HIS A 342 -27.16 -6.58 21.14
CA HIS A 342 -27.11 -7.94 21.69
C HIS A 342 -27.67 -7.99 23.12
N SER A 343 -27.22 -7.08 24.00
CA SER A 343 -27.71 -6.96 25.37
C SER A 343 -29.22 -6.70 25.44
N ARG A 344 -29.75 -5.84 24.55
CA ARG A 344 -31.19 -5.58 24.44
C ARG A 344 -31.96 -6.86 24.10
N ASN A 345 -31.46 -7.65 23.15
CA ASN A 345 -32.14 -8.85 22.68
C ASN A 345 -32.10 -9.97 23.72
N ASP A 346 -30.96 -10.15 24.41
CA ASP A 346 -30.84 -11.07 25.54
C ASP A 346 -31.81 -10.71 26.67
N PHE A 347 -31.89 -9.42 27.00
CA PHE A 347 -32.85 -8.93 27.99
C PHE A 347 -34.30 -9.24 27.59
N LEU A 348 -34.68 -9.02 26.32
CA LEU A 348 -36.02 -9.37 25.82
C LEU A 348 -36.29 -10.88 25.88
N ALA A 349 -35.28 -11.72 25.61
CA ALA A 349 -35.43 -13.17 25.68
C ALA A 349 -35.70 -13.64 27.13
N VAL A 350 -34.91 -13.14 28.09
CA VAL A 350 -35.08 -13.46 29.52
C VAL A 350 -36.42 -12.93 30.04
N MET A 351 -36.76 -11.67 29.74
CA MET A 351 -38.04 -11.08 30.16
C MET A 351 -39.23 -11.88 29.65
N ASN A 352 -39.24 -12.28 28.36
CA ASN A 352 -40.35 -13.06 27.81
C ASN A 352 -40.48 -14.44 28.48
N HIS A 353 -39.36 -15.11 28.77
CA HIS A 353 -39.37 -16.38 29.51
C HIS A 353 -39.98 -16.19 30.91
N GLU A 354 -39.49 -15.19 31.65
CA GLU A 354 -39.95 -14.91 33.01
C GLU A 354 -41.39 -14.37 33.06
N MET A 355 -41.88 -13.71 32.00
CA MET A 355 -43.29 -13.30 31.90
C MET A 355 -44.21 -14.43 31.46
N ARG A 356 -43.72 -15.44 30.72
CA ARG A 356 -44.54 -16.59 30.30
C ARG A 356 -45.02 -17.41 31.51
N ILE A 357 -44.15 -17.62 32.50
CA ILE A 357 -44.42 -18.42 33.71
C ILE A 357 -45.64 -17.89 34.52
N PRO A 358 -45.69 -16.62 34.95
CA PRO A 358 -46.83 -16.10 35.69
C PRO A 358 -48.11 -16.07 34.85
N MET A 359 -47.99 -15.85 33.53
CA MET A 359 -49.14 -15.88 32.63
C MET A 359 -49.75 -17.26 32.47
N HIS A 360 -48.92 -18.30 32.30
CA HIS A 360 -49.39 -19.68 32.27
C HIS A 360 -50.04 -20.09 33.59
N THR A 361 -49.47 -19.65 34.72
CA THR A 361 -50.07 -19.89 36.04
C THR A 361 -51.45 -19.23 36.15
N LEU A 362 -51.59 -17.96 35.72
CA LEU A 362 -52.88 -17.26 35.71
C LEU A 362 -53.92 -17.95 34.81
N ILE A 363 -53.53 -18.36 33.59
CA ILE A 363 -54.40 -19.08 32.66
C ILE A 363 -54.86 -20.40 33.28
N ALA A 364 -53.95 -21.17 33.88
CA ALA A 364 -54.26 -22.44 34.53
C ALA A 364 -55.23 -22.25 35.71
N LEU A 365 -54.96 -21.29 36.61
CA LEU A 365 -55.83 -21.01 37.76
C LEU A 365 -57.21 -20.50 37.33
N CYS A 366 -57.29 -19.62 36.34
CA CYS A 366 -58.58 -19.15 35.82
C CYS A 366 -59.35 -20.29 35.16
N SER A 367 -58.67 -21.18 34.43
CA SER A 367 -59.30 -22.36 33.80
C SER A 367 -59.86 -23.32 34.86
N LEU A 368 -59.09 -23.60 35.92
CA LEU A 368 -59.55 -24.42 37.05
C LEU A 368 -60.72 -23.77 37.80
N LEU A 369 -60.71 -22.45 37.99
CA LEU A 369 -61.82 -21.75 38.64
C LEU A 369 -63.12 -21.85 37.83
N LEU A 370 -63.04 -21.80 36.49
CA LEU A 370 -64.21 -21.93 35.61
C LEU A 370 -64.87 -23.31 35.65
N GLU A 371 -64.15 -24.34 36.10
CA GLU A 371 -64.68 -25.69 36.35
C GLU A 371 -65.44 -25.81 37.68
N THR A 372 -65.37 -24.80 38.56
CA THR A 372 -66.08 -24.78 39.85
C THR A 372 -67.44 -24.09 39.77
N GLU A 373 -68.27 -24.22 40.81
CA GLU A 373 -69.55 -23.52 40.90
C GLU A 373 -69.34 -22.03 41.17
N LEU A 374 -69.58 -21.20 40.15
CA LEU A 374 -69.43 -19.74 40.20
C LEU A 374 -70.77 -19.04 40.00
N THR A 375 -70.97 -17.88 40.62
CA THR A 375 -72.12 -17.03 40.26
C THR A 375 -71.97 -16.50 38.82
N PRO A 376 -73.06 -16.10 38.14
CA PRO A 376 -73.00 -15.57 36.77
C PRO A 376 -72.03 -14.38 36.64
N GLU A 377 -72.01 -13.49 37.63
CA GLU A 377 -71.12 -12.32 37.64
C GLU A 377 -69.65 -12.72 37.82
N GLN A 378 -69.37 -13.71 38.68
CA GLN A 378 -68.01 -14.23 38.91
C GLN A 378 -67.47 -14.94 37.67
N ARG A 379 -68.31 -15.75 36.99
CA ARG A 379 -67.94 -16.42 35.74
C ARG A 379 -67.55 -15.40 34.66
N VAL A 380 -68.35 -14.36 34.44
CA VAL A 380 -68.02 -13.31 33.46
C VAL A 380 -66.70 -12.61 33.79
N MET A 381 -66.44 -12.34 35.08
CA MET A 381 -65.19 -11.72 35.52
C MET A 381 -63.98 -12.63 35.24
N ILE A 382 -64.06 -13.91 35.59
CA ILE A 382 -62.97 -14.88 35.38
C ILE A 382 -62.76 -15.16 33.89
N GLU A 383 -63.82 -15.27 33.09
CA GLU A 383 -63.73 -15.38 31.63
C GLU A 383 -63.03 -14.15 31.01
N THR A 384 -63.30 -12.96 31.55
CA THR A 384 -62.64 -11.73 31.10
C THR A 384 -61.15 -11.72 31.45
N VAL A 385 -60.79 -12.16 32.66
CA VAL A 385 -59.37 -12.31 33.07
C VAL A 385 -58.69 -13.35 32.18
N LEU A 386 -59.27 -14.53 31.99
CA LEU A 386 -58.73 -15.60 31.16
C LEU A 386 -58.50 -15.12 29.72
N LYS A 387 -59.47 -14.41 29.13
CA LYS A 387 -59.35 -13.84 27.79
C LYS A 387 -58.21 -12.81 27.71
N SER A 388 -58.09 -11.96 28.72
CA SER A 388 -57.02 -10.95 28.80
C SER A 388 -55.65 -11.61 28.98
N SER A 389 -55.56 -12.67 29.79
CA SER A 389 -54.33 -13.42 30.02
C SER A 389 -53.86 -14.17 28.79
N ASN A 390 -54.77 -14.81 28.07
CA ASN A 390 -54.47 -15.44 26.78
C ASN A 390 -53.99 -14.40 25.76
N HIS A 391 -54.65 -13.24 25.68
CA HIS A 391 -54.22 -12.17 24.79
C HIS A 391 -52.80 -11.68 25.12
N PHE A 392 -52.49 -11.46 26.39
CA PHE A 392 -51.16 -11.04 26.83
C PHE A 392 -50.09 -12.11 26.57
N SER A 393 -50.41 -13.40 26.76
CA SER A 393 -49.52 -14.52 26.40
C SER A 393 -49.17 -14.51 24.90
N THR A 394 -50.16 -14.27 24.03
CA THR A 394 -49.92 -14.12 22.58
C THR A 394 -48.99 -12.94 22.29
N LEU A 395 -49.20 -11.79 22.93
CA LEU A 395 -48.36 -10.59 22.73
C LEU A 395 -46.90 -10.81 23.16
N ILE A 396 -46.66 -11.50 24.28
CA ILE A 396 -45.31 -11.87 24.75
C ILE A 396 -44.61 -12.72 23.67
N ASN A 397 -45.30 -13.72 23.13
CA ASN A 397 -44.72 -14.60 22.11
C ASN A 397 -44.47 -13.84 20.79
N ASP A 398 -45.39 -12.97 20.38
CA ASP A 398 -45.26 -12.14 19.18
C ASP A 398 -44.06 -11.18 19.26
N VAL A 399 -43.79 -10.59 20.43
CA VAL A 399 -42.63 -9.72 20.65
C VAL A 399 -41.32 -10.51 20.58
N LEU A 400 -41.28 -11.73 21.13
CA LEU A 400 -40.10 -12.60 21.04
C LEU A 400 -39.82 -13.01 19.60
N ASP A 401 -40.85 -13.43 18.87
CA ASP A 401 -40.74 -13.79 17.45
C ASP A 401 -40.24 -12.59 16.65
N LEU A 402 -40.77 -11.39 16.90
CA LEU A 402 -40.31 -10.16 16.25
C LEU A 402 -38.82 -9.88 16.51
N SER A 403 -38.37 -10.02 17.76
CA SER A 403 -36.96 -9.84 18.15
C SER A 403 -36.04 -10.80 17.40
N ARG A 404 -36.38 -12.11 17.36
CA ARG A 404 -35.60 -13.12 16.63
C ARG A 404 -35.58 -12.88 15.12
N LEU A 405 -36.66 -12.35 14.59
CA LEU A 405 -36.81 -12.01 13.17
C LEU A 405 -35.98 -10.79 12.73
N GLU A 406 -35.75 -9.83 13.63
CA GLU A 406 -34.89 -8.66 13.37
C GLU A 406 -33.42 -9.05 13.30
N ASP A 407 -32.99 -9.91 14.20
CA ASP A 407 -31.59 -10.35 14.30
C ASP A 407 -31.20 -11.35 13.21
N GLY A 408 -32.17 -11.86 12.44
CA GLY A 408 -31.95 -12.92 11.45
C GLY A 408 -31.71 -14.31 12.05
N ASN A 409 -31.76 -14.44 13.38
CA ASN A 409 -31.50 -15.68 14.12
C ASN A 409 -32.67 -16.68 14.11
N LEU A 410 -33.80 -16.34 13.46
CA LEU A 410 -34.90 -17.27 13.33
C LEU A 410 -34.64 -18.27 12.20
N GLU A 411 -34.25 -19.49 12.57
CA GLU A 411 -34.19 -20.63 11.66
C GLU A 411 -35.58 -21.29 11.54
N LEU A 412 -35.95 -21.69 10.32
CA LEU A 412 -37.19 -22.41 10.05
C LEU A 412 -37.03 -23.90 10.41
N ASP A 413 -37.94 -24.42 11.23
CA ASP A 413 -37.98 -25.84 11.63
C ASP A 413 -38.60 -26.66 10.48
N SER A 414 -37.78 -27.01 9.49
CA SER A 414 -38.26 -27.66 8.25
C SER A 414 -38.44 -29.17 8.46
N GLY A 415 -39.69 -29.63 8.48
CA GLY A 415 -40.06 -31.05 8.60
C GLY A 415 -41.11 -31.48 7.57
N ILE A 416 -41.37 -32.79 7.48
CA ILE A 416 -42.48 -33.33 6.67
C ILE A 416 -43.76 -33.19 7.48
N PHE A 417 -44.79 -32.55 6.91
CA PHE A 417 -46.09 -32.39 7.57
C PHE A 417 -47.26 -32.58 6.59
N ASN A 418 -48.44 -32.84 7.14
CA ASN A 418 -49.68 -32.96 6.37
C ASN A 418 -50.34 -31.59 6.20
N ILE A 419 -50.17 -30.99 5.03
CA ILE A 419 -50.70 -29.65 4.75
C ILE A 419 -52.23 -29.60 4.74
N HIS A 420 -52.91 -30.67 4.31
CA HIS A 420 -54.37 -30.76 4.42
C HIS A 420 -54.82 -30.80 5.89
N GLY A 421 -54.03 -31.45 6.75
CA GLY A 421 -54.20 -31.47 8.20
C GLY A 421 -54.13 -30.07 8.80
N VAL A 422 -53.12 -29.28 8.42
CA VAL A 422 -52.95 -27.89 8.86
C VAL A 422 -54.20 -27.04 8.58
N PHE A 423 -54.75 -27.09 7.36
CA PHE A 423 -55.97 -26.33 7.04
C PHE A 423 -57.17 -26.82 7.84
N LYS A 424 -57.33 -28.13 8.04
CA LYS A 424 -58.41 -28.69 8.87
C LYS A 424 -58.28 -28.23 10.33
N GLU A 425 -57.08 -28.24 10.87
CA GLU A 425 -56.80 -27.78 12.24
C GLU A 425 -57.18 -26.31 12.40
N VAL A 426 -56.75 -25.45 11.48
CA VAL A 426 -57.12 -24.02 11.48
C VAL A 426 -58.64 -23.84 11.47
N ILE A 427 -59.37 -24.59 10.62
CA ILE A 427 -60.83 -24.56 10.59
C ILE A 427 -61.44 -25.00 11.93
N ILE A 428 -60.94 -26.08 12.53
CA ILE A 428 -61.41 -26.57 13.83
C ILE A 428 -61.25 -25.48 14.91
N LEU A 429 -60.13 -24.76 14.89
CA LEU A 429 -59.83 -23.71 15.87
C LEU A 429 -60.71 -22.45 15.70
N ILE A 430 -61.04 -22.05 14.47
CA ILE A 430 -61.85 -20.84 14.23
C ILE A 430 -63.37 -21.08 14.26
N LYS A 431 -63.82 -22.32 14.02
CA LYS A 431 -65.24 -22.67 13.89
C LYS A 431 -66.10 -22.36 15.13
N PRO A 432 -65.64 -22.55 16.39
CA PRO A 432 -66.43 -22.17 17.56
C PRO A 432 -66.71 -20.66 17.59
N ILE A 433 -65.69 -19.85 17.30
CA ILE A 433 -65.76 -18.39 17.30
C ILE A 433 -66.71 -17.89 16.20
N SER A 434 -66.62 -18.51 15.02
CA SER A 434 -67.48 -18.16 13.89
C SER A 434 -68.94 -18.58 14.09
N SER A 435 -69.17 -19.71 14.79
CA SER A 435 -70.52 -20.21 15.09
C SER A 435 -71.26 -19.29 16.05
N VAL A 436 -70.56 -18.75 17.06
CA VAL A 436 -71.12 -17.72 17.96
C VAL A 436 -71.53 -16.47 17.18
N LYS A 437 -70.74 -16.07 16.17
CA LYS A 437 -71.06 -14.96 15.28
C LYS A 437 -72.00 -15.31 14.11
N LYS A 438 -72.43 -16.57 13.98
CA LYS A 438 -73.23 -17.08 12.85
C LYS A 438 -72.62 -16.82 11.46
N LEU A 439 -71.29 -16.87 11.37
CA LEU A 439 -70.57 -16.71 10.11
C LEU A 439 -70.46 -18.04 9.36
N PHE A 440 -70.64 -18.01 8.04
CA PHE A 440 -70.39 -19.16 7.18
C PHE A 440 -68.89 -19.27 6.88
N ILE A 441 -68.27 -20.39 7.24
CA ILE A 441 -66.87 -20.67 6.91
C ILE A 441 -66.80 -21.71 5.79
N ASN A 442 -66.05 -21.41 4.74
CA ASN A 442 -65.78 -22.34 3.66
C ASN A 442 -64.27 -22.60 3.51
N LEU A 443 -63.89 -23.87 3.34
CA LEU A 443 -62.51 -24.28 3.04
C LEU A 443 -62.52 -24.97 1.68
N LEU A 444 -61.76 -24.43 0.73
CA LEU A 444 -61.56 -25.01 -0.59
C LEU A 444 -60.08 -25.36 -0.77
N LEU A 445 -59.78 -26.66 -0.78
CA LEU A 445 -58.46 -27.17 -1.13
C LEU A 445 -58.49 -27.59 -2.60
N ALA A 446 -57.61 -27.03 -3.40
CA ALA A 446 -57.52 -27.35 -4.81
C ALA A 446 -56.99 -28.79 -5.02
N PRO A 447 -57.45 -29.51 -6.05
CA PRO A 447 -57.14 -30.94 -6.24
C PRO A 447 -55.66 -31.21 -6.55
N ASP A 448 -54.94 -30.20 -7.04
CA ASP A 448 -53.51 -30.18 -7.31
C ASP A 448 -52.64 -30.01 -6.06
N LEU A 449 -53.23 -29.69 -4.90
CA LEU A 449 -52.50 -29.46 -3.66
C LEU A 449 -51.98 -30.79 -3.06
N PRO A 450 -50.66 -31.01 -2.92
CA PRO A 450 -50.10 -32.21 -2.32
C PRO A 450 -50.61 -32.44 -0.89
N VAL A 451 -50.70 -33.71 -0.46
CA VAL A 451 -51.12 -34.04 0.93
C VAL A 451 -50.01 -33.76 1.94
N HIS A 452 -48.76 -33.97 1.54
CA HIS A 452 -47.59 -33.77 2.38
C HIS A 452 -46.65 -32.73 1.76
N ALA A 453 -46.07 -31.89 2.59
CA ALA A 453 -45.10 -30.87 2.21
C ALA A 453 -43.92 -30.84 3.19
N VAL A 454 -42.79 -30.31 2.74
CA VAL A 454 -41.62 -30.06 3.59
C VAL A 454 -41.52 -28.58 3.92
N GLY A 455 -41.48 -28.24 5.21
CA GLY A 455 -41.38 -26.86 5.68
C GLY A 455 -41.74 -26.74 7.17
N ASP A 456 -41.94 -25.51 7.64
CA ASP A 456 -42.27 -25.24 9.04
C ASP A 456 -43.79 -25.19 9.26
N GLU A 457 -44.34 -26.30 9.77
CA GLU A 457 -45.76 -26.48 10.07
C GLU A 457 -46.26 -25.44 11.07
N LYS A 458 -45.50 -25.19 12.15
CA LYS A 458 -45.92 -24.32 13.25
C LYS A 458 -46.06 -22.87 12.78
N ARG A 459 -45.10 -22.40 11.98
CA ARG A 459 -45.15 -21.05 11.40
C ARG A 459 -46.26 -20.92 10.36
N LEU A 460 -46.53 -21.95 9.57
CA LEU A 460 -47.65 -21.95 8.64
C LEU A 460 -49.01 -21.88 9.38
N VAL A 461 -49.20 -22.67 10.44
CA VAL A 461 -50.39 -22.60 11.31
C VAL A 461 -50.53 -21.20 11.91
N GLN A 462 -49.44 -20.58 12.38
CA GLN A 462 -49.45 -19.24 12.96
C GLN A 462 -49.86 -18.16 11.94
N ILE A 463 -49.33 -18.22 10.70
CA ILE A 463 -49.73 -17.32 9.62
C ILE A 463 -51.23 -17.47 9.34
N LEU A 464 -51.71 -18.70 9.20
CA LEU A 464 -53.11 -19.01 8.89
C LEU A 464 -54.06 -18.55 10.00
N LEU A 465 -53.73 -18.81 11.26
CA LEU A 465 -54.54 -18.39 12.41
C LEU A 465 -54.59 -16.87 12.56
N ASN A 466 -53.50 -16.17 12.30
CA ASN A 466 -53.48 -14.71 12.35
C ASN A 466 -54.36 -14.10 11.23
N ILE A 467 -54.27 -14.63 10.01
CA ILE A 467 -55.04 -14.12 8.87
C ILE A 467 -56.52 -14.51 8.99
N ALA A 468 -56.83 -15.79 9.20
CA ALA A 468 -58.20 -16.28 9.34
C ALA A 468 -58.88 -15.75 10.62
N GLY A 469 -58.12 -15.62 11.71
CA GLY A 469 -58.56 -14.98 12.95
C GLY A 469 -58.95 -13.53 12.73
N ASN A 470 -58.15 -12.77 11.96
CA ASN A 470 -58.50 -11.39 11.56
C ASN A 470 -59.77 -11.36 10.71
N ALA A 471 -59.91 -12.23 9.71
CA ALA A 471 -61.12 -12.33 8.88
C ALA A 471 -62.38 -12.56 9.74
N VAL A 472 -62.34 -13.52 10.68
CA VAL A 472 -63.45 -13.79 11.60
C VAL A 472 -63.66 -12.64 12.60
N LYS A 473 -62.60 -11.96 13.03
CA LYS A 473 -62.67 -10.83 13.96
C LYS A 473 -63.40 -9.64 13.35
N PHE A 474 -63.09 -9.28 12.10
CA PHE A 474 -63.61 -8.08 11.42
C PHE A 474 -64.89 -8.32 10.62
N THR A 475 -65.29 -9.58 10.42
CA THR A 475 -66.61 -9.93 9.86
C THR A 475 -67.66 -9.99 10.97
N LYS A 476 -68.74 -9.20 10.82
CA LYS A 476 -69.90 -9.22 11.72
C LYS A 476 -70.94 -10.24 11.28
N GLU A 477 -71.26 -10.24 9.99
CA GLU A 477 -72.19 -11.16 9.34
C GLU A 477 -71.68 -11.50 7.93
N GLY A 478 -72.10 -12.65 7.39
CA GLY A 478 -71.70 -13.10 6.06
C GLY A 478 -70.77 -14.32 6.09
N ASN A 479 -69.71 -14.30 5.27
CA ASN A 479 -68.85 -15.46 5.07
C ASN A 479 -67.35 -15.16 5.11
N VAL A 480 -66.59 -16.18 5.48
CA VAL A 480 -65.14 -16.24 5.38
C VAL A 480 -64.78 -17.47 4.56
N SER A 481 -64.00 -17.31 3.52
CA SER A 481 -63.54 -18.40 2.65
C SER A 481 -62.02 -18.49 2.66
N ILE A 482 -61.51 -19.71 2.84
CA ILE A 482 -60.09 -20.03 2.77
C ILE A 482 -59.88 -20.92 1.56
N ILE A 483 -59.07 -20.47 0.61
CA ILE A 483 -58.75 -21.19 -0.62
C ILE A 483 -57.26 -21.49 -0.63
N ALA A 484 -56.89 -22.75 -0.81
CA ALA A 484 -55.49 -23.18 -0.92
C ALA A 484 -55.25 -23.90 -2.25
N SER A 485 -54.20 -23.50 -2.97
CA SER A 485 -53.86 -24.01 -4.30
C SER A 485 -52.35 -23.98 -4.53
N VAL A 486 -51.86 -24.73 -5.52
CA VAL A 486 -50.46 -24.57 -5.97
C VAL A 486 -50.40 -23.38 -6.93
N ALA A 487 -49.45 -22.47 -6.71
CA ALA A 487 -49.30 -21.30 -7.56
C ALA A 487 -48.63 -21.70 -8.88
N GLU A 488 -49.35 -21.57 -10.00
CA GLU A 488 -48.77 -21.76 -11.33
C GLU A 488 -47.92 -20.54 -11.71
N PRO A 489 -46.65 -20.72 -12.14
CA PRO A 489 -45.74 -19.62 -12.49
C PRO A 489 -46.28 -18.66 -13.56
N GLU A 490 -47.17 -19.16 -14.43
CA GLU A 490 -47.75 -18.41 -15.55
C GLU A 490 -48.90 -17.51 -15.09
N SER A 491 -49.69 -17.95 -14.10
CA SER A 491 -50.83 -17.21 -13.52
C SER A 491 -50.44 -15.96 -12.70
N LEU A 492 -49.15 -15.85 -12.33
CA LEU A 492 -48.61 -14.75 -11.53
C LEU A 492 -47.95 -13.65 -12.39
N ARG A 493 -47.93 -13.79 -13.72
CA ARG A 493 -47.31 -12.80 -14.63
C ARG A 493 -48.08 -11.48 -14.73
N ASP A 494 -49.40 -11.51 -14.50
CA ASP A 494 -50.31 -10.37 -14.66
C ASP A 494 -50.40 -9.50 -13.39
N TRP A 495 -50.00 -10.02 -12.24
CA TRP A 495 -50.05 -9.34 -10.94
C TRP A 495 -48.62 -9.12 -10.41
N ARG A 496 -47.93 -8.05 -10.86
CA ARG A 496 -46.54 -7.77 -10.49
C ARG A 496 -46.39 -6.54 -9.59
N PRO A 497 -45.98 -6.71 -8.32
CA PRO A 497 -44.97 -5.85 -7.72
C PRO A 497 -43.60 -6.16 -8.38
N PRO A 498 -42.72 -5.17 -8.60
CA PRO A 498 -41.45 -5.36 -9.32
C PRO A 498 -40.42 -6.30 -8.64
N GLU A 499 -40.70 -6.81 -7.43
CA GLU A 499 -39.68 -7.35 -6.53
C GLU A 499 -39.81 -8.86 -6.19
N PHE A 500 -40.84 -9.58 -6.64
CA PHE A 500 -41.00 -11.01 -6.33
C PHE A 500 -41.40 -11.85 -7.55
N TYR A 501 -40.58 -12.85 -7.87
CA TYR A 501 -40.85 -13.83 -8.93
C TYR A 501 -40.68 -15.25 -8.38
N PRO A 502 -41.72 -16.11 -8.41
CA PRO A 502 -41.57 -17.51 -8.03
C PRO A 502 -40.64 -18.20 -9.02
N VAL A 503 -39.52 -18.72 -8.53
CA VAL A 503 -38.55 -19.47 -9.36
C VAL A 503 -38.96 -20.93 -9.33
N SER A 504 -39.37 -21.48 -10.49
CA SER A 504 -39.56 -22.93 -10.61
C SER A 504 -38.22 -23.63 -10.39
N ASN A 505 -38.16 -24.47 -9.37
CA ASN A 505 -37.00 -25.29 -9.07
C ASN A 505 -37.46 -26.73 -8.83
N GLU A 506 -36.72 -27.70 -9.34
CA GLU A 506 -37.05 -29.12 -9.13
C GLU A 506 -37.09 -29.42 -7.61
N GLY A 507 -38.20 -29.97 -7.14
CA GLY A 507 -38.38 -30.35 -5.73
C GLY A 507 -39.07 -29.32 -4.82
N HIS A 508 -39.55 -28.18 -5.33
CA HIS A 508 -40.34 -27.22 -4.54
C HIS A 508 -41.60 -26.78 -5.28
N PHE A 509 -42.61 -26.36 -4.51
CA PHE A 509 -43.81 -25.72 -5.04
C PHE A 509 -44.17 -24.48 -4.21
N TYR A 510 -44.94 -23.58 -4.79
CA TYR A 510 -45.46 -22.40 -4.08
C TYR A 510 -46.89 -22.67 -3.64
N LEU A 511 -47.14 -22.67 -2.34
CA LEU A 511 -48.49 -22.70 -1.79
C LEU A 511 -49.09 -21.30 -1.89
N ARG A 512 -50.20 -21.17 -2.61
CA ARG A 512 -51.04 -19.96 -2.62
C ARG A 512 -52.22 -20.15 -1.69
N VAL A 513 -52.33 -19.28 -0.69
CA VAL A 513 -53.50 -19.25 0.19
C VAL A 513 -54.20 -17.90 0.06
N GLN A 514 -55.51 -17.93 -0.14
CA GLN A 514 -56.36 -16.76 -0.16
C GLN A 514 -57.39 -16.87 0.95
N VAL A 515 -57.43 -15.87 1.83
CA VAL A 515 -58.45 -15.73 2.86
C VAL A 515 -59.30 -14.53 2.51
N LYS A 516 -60.54 -14.77 2.09
CA LYS A 516 -61.51 -13.75 1.70
C LYS A 516 -62.61 -13.63 2.75
N ASP A 517 -62.83 -12.42 3.23
CA ASP A 517 -63.88 -12.08 4.19
C ASP A 517 -64.90 -11.11 3.59
N SER A 518 -66.10 -11.07 4.17
CA SER A 518 -67.16 -10.11 3.83
C SER A 518 -67.33 -9.02 4.91
N GLY A 519 -66.27 -8.67 5.62
CA GLY A 519 -66.27 -7.73 6.73
C GLY A 519 -66.31 -6.25 6.31
N CYS A 520 -65.89 -5.38 7.23
CA CYS A 520 -65.95 -3.91 7.06
C CYS A 520 -65.09 -3.35 5.93
N GLY A 521 -64.25 -4.17 5.28
CA GLY A 521 -63.32 -3.73 4.25
C GLY A 521 -62.26 -2.75 4.77
N ILE A 522 -61.43 -2.26 3.85
CA ILE A 522 -60.24 -1.47 4.18
C ILE A 522 -60.18 -0.29 3.22
N LEU A 523 -59.92 0.91 3.76
CA LEU A 523 -59.70 2.10 2.93
C LEU A 523 -58.38 1.99 2.15
N PRO A 524 -58.35 2.37 0.87
CA PRO A 524 -57.14 2.28 0.04
C PRO A 524 -55.91 2.98 0.64
N GLN A 525 -56.12 4.06 1.41
CA GLN A 525 -55.06 4.80 2.09
C GLN A 525 -54.41 4.04 3.26
N ASP A 526 -55.14 3.12 3.89
CA ASP A 526 -54.67 2.36 5.06
C ASP A 526 -53.93 1.08 4.64
N VAL A 527 -54.18 0.56 3.43
CA VAL A 527 -53.57 -0.67 2.88
C VAL A 527 -52.04 -0.69 2.97
N PRO A 528 -51.29 0.38 2.59
CA PRO A 528 -49.83 0.38 2.68
C PRO A 528 -49.28 0.22 4.12
N GLY A 529 -50.05 0.64 5.13
CA GLY A 529 -49.65 0.61 6.54
C GLY A 529 -50.10 -0.65 7.30
N LEU A 530 -50.86 -1.56 6.69
CA LEU A 530 -51.37 -2.74 7.42
C LEU A 530 -50.30 -3.75 7.83
N PHE A 531 -49.16 -3.74 7.14
CA PHE A 531 -48.01 -4.58 7.46
C PHE A 531 -46.95 -3.84 8.28
N THR A 532 -47.18 -2.58 8.66
CA THR A 532 -46.28 -1.83 9.55
C THR A 532 -46.64 -2.07 11.01
N ARG A 533 -45.61 -2.16 11.86
CA ARG A 533 -45.76 -2.48 13.28
C ARG A 533 -46.56 -1.41 14.00
N PHE A 534 -47.40 -1.83 14.94
CA PHE A 534 -48.20 -0.95 15.81
C PHE A 534 -49.08 0.06 15.05
N THR A 535 -49.32 -0.16 13.76
CA THR A 535 -50.13 0.72 12.94
C THR A 535 -51.55 0.15 12.90
N GLN A 536 -52.52 0.93 13.36
CA GLN A 536 -53.94 0.61 13.22
C GLN A 536 -54.60 1.63 12.27
N PRO A 537 -55.52 1.20 11.38
CA PRO A 537 -56.27 2.10 10.50
C PRO A 537 -56.97 3.21 11.29
N GLN A 538 -56.86 4.46 10.81
CA GLN A 538 -57.31 5.66 11.54
C GLN A 538 -58.83 5.92 11.44
N SER A 539 -59.64 5.00 10.92
CA SER A 539 -61.04 5.28 10.63
C SER A 539 -62.02 4.13 10.92
N GLY A 540 -63.02 4.42 11.78
CA GLY A 540 -64.35 3.77 11.77
C GLY A 540 -64.70 2.80 12.92
N SER A 541 -65.33 3.33 13.98
CA SER A 541 -66.32 2.67 14.87
C SER A 541 -66.22 1.15 15.13
N SER A 542 -65.08 0.67 15.63
CA SER A 542 -65.01 -0.59 16.40
C SER A 542 -64.03 -0.44 17.57
N ARG A 543 -64.39 0.44 18.50
CA ARG A 543 -63.66 0.71 19.75
C ARG A 543 -63.61 -0.50 20.72
N ASN A 544 -64.12 -1.66 20.30
CA ASN A 544 -64.23 -2.88 21.12
C ASN A 544 -63.32 -4.03 20.65
N ASN A 545 -62.61 -3.90 19.52
CA ASN A 545 -61.82 -4.99 18.93
C ASN A 545 -60.34 -4.61 18.80
N GLU A 546 -59.72 -4.13 19.89
CA GLU A 546 -58.29 -3.85 19.93
C GLU A 546 -57.45 -5.11 19.69
N GLY A 547 -56.38 -4.99 18.91
CA GLY A 547 -55.32 -5.97 18.78
C GLY A 547 -54.02 -5.21 18.51
N ALA A 548 -52.88 -5.67 19.00
CA ALA A 548 -51.64 -4.88 19.03
C ALA A 548 -51.04 -4.47 17.66
N GLY A 549 -51.65 -4.83 16.54
CA GLY A 549 -51.15 -4.48 15.20
C GLY A 549 -49.84 -5.20 14.82
N LEU A 550 -49.47 -6.24 15.57
CA LEU A 550 -48.25 -7.04 15.35
C LEU A 550 -48.48 -8.22 14.40
N GLY A 551 -49.66 -8.85 14.44
CA GLY A 551 -49.91 -10.12 13.75
C GLY A 551 -49.65 -10.09 12.23
N LEU A 552 -50.13 -9.06 11.52
CA LEU A 552 -49.89 -8.95 10.07
C LEU A 552 -48.42 -8.63 9.73
N ALA A 553 -47.76 -7.80 10.54
CA ALA A 553 -46.33 -7.50 10.37
C ALA A 553 -45.47 -8.78 10.58
N ILE A 554 -45.82 -9.61 11.55
CA ILE A 554 -45.19 -10.91 11.80
C ILE A 554 -45.46 -11.88 10.64
N CYS A 555 -46.70 -11.96 10.15
CA CYS A 555 -47.04 -12.78 8.98
C CYS A 555 -46.22 -12.41 7.76
N LYS A 556 -46.06 -11.12 7.46
CA LYS A 556 -45.21 -10.66 6.35
C LYS A 556 -43.78 -11.13 6.48
N ARG A 557 -43.22 -11.09 7.69
CA ARG A 557 -41.84 -11.51 7.91
C ARG A 557 -41.67 -13.03 7.83
N PHE A 558 -42.59 -13.83 8.39
CA PHE A 558 -42.55 -15.30 8.23
C PHE A 558 -42.71 -15.71 6.77
N VAL A 559 -43.67 -15.11 6.06
CA VAL A 559 -43.88 -15.39 4.63
C VAL A 559 -42.61 -15.08 3.83
N ASN A 560 -41.94 -13.95 4.10
CA ASN A 560 -40.67 -13.61 3.46
C ASN A 560 -39.55 -14.62 3.81
N LEU A 561 -39.44 -15.06 5.07
CA LEU A 561 -38.46 -16.09 5.47
C LEU A 561 -38.74 -17.43 4.79
N MET A 562 -40.00 -17.79 4.60
CA MET A 562 -40.43 -18.97 3.83
C MET A 562 -40.30 -18.77 2.31
N GLY A 563 -39.52 -17.78 1.85
CA GLY A 563 -39.25 -17.52 0.43
C GLY A 563 -40.48 -17.07 -0.36
N GLY A 564 -41.44 -16.44 0.31
CA GLY A 564 -42.76 -16.10 -0.18
C GLY A 564 -43.09 -14.61 -0.23
N HIS A 565 -44.36 -14.30 -0.49
CA HIS A 565 -44.88 -12.92 -0.50
C HIS A 565 -46.33 -12.86 0.01
N ILE A 566 -46.70 -11.80 0.75
CA ILE A 566 -48.07 -11.57 1.26
C ILE A 566 -48.58 -10.19 0.87
N TRP A 567 -49.87 -10.10 0.56
CA TRP A 567 -50.54 -8.85 0.24
C TRP A 567 -52.03 -8.90 0.62
N ILE A 568 -52.67 -7.75 0.54
CA ILE A 568 -54.09 -7.59 0.86
C ILE A 568 -54.78 -6.72 -0.18
N GLU A 569 -55.97 -7.12 -0.58
CA GLU A 569 -56.82 -6.43 -1.55
C GLU A 569 -58.17 -6.14 -0.89
N SER A 570 -58.70 -4.93 -1.08
CA SER A 570 -60.04 -4.57 -0.63
C SER A 570 -60.63 -3.55 -1.59
N GLU A 571 -61.92 -3.70 -1.93
CA GLU A 571 -62.65 -2.80 -2.82
C GLU A 571 -63.23 -1.56 -2.09
N GLY A 572 -62.82 -1.34 -0.84
CA GLY A 572 -63.28 -0.26 0.02
C GLY A 572 -64.15 -0.74 1.18
N LEU A 573 -64.79 0.21 1.87
CA LEU A 573 -65.60 -0.07 3.06
C LEU A 573 -66.82 -0.95 2.74
N ASP A 574 -67.11 -1.88 3.64
CA ASP A 574 -68.20 -2.87 3.60
C ASP A 574 -68.20 -3.82 2.39
N LYS A 575 -67.05 -3.93 1.70
CA LYS A 575 -66.82 -4.89 0.62
C LYS A 575 -65.98 -6.10 1.04
N GLY A 576 -65.54 -6.14 2.30
CA GLY A 576 -64.61 -7.15 2.80
C GLY A 576 -63.19 -6.97 2.29
N SER A 577 -62.34 -7.95 2.58
CA SER A 577 -60.95 -7.97 2.11
C SER A 577 -60.52 -9.37 1.70
N THR A 578 -59.48 -9.45 0.87
CA THR A 578 -58.82 -10.69 0.49
C THR A 578 -57.35 -10.59 0.84
N VAL A 579 -56.90 -11.36 1.82
CA VAL A 579 -55.49 -11.53 2.14
C VAL A 579 -54.97 -12.71 1.34
N THR A 580 -53.95 -12.49 0.52
CA THR A 580 -53.29 -13.57 -0.22
C THR A 580 -51.84 -13.67 0.20
N PHE A 581 -51.36 -14.89 0.45
CA PHE A 581 -49.94 -15.15 0.62
C PHE A 581 -49.47 -16.35 -0.20
N LEU A 582 -48.19 -16.30 -0.54
CA LEU A 582 -47.42 -17.33 -1.22
C LEU A 582 -46.30 -17.76 -0.29
N VAL A 583 -46.07 -19.06 -0.11
CA VAL A 583 -44.90 -19.59 0.60
C VAL A 583 -44.27 -20.72 -0.20
N LYS A 584 -42.95 -20.82 -0.17
CA LYS A 584 -42.21 -21.89 -0.84
C LYS A 584 -42.13 -23.11 0.09
N LEU A 585 -42.57 -24.25 -0.39
CA LEU A 585 -42.53 -25.53 0.34
C LEU A 585 -41.82 -26.60 -0.51
N GLY A 586 -41.17 -27.55 0.15
CA GLY A 586 -40.56 -28.70 -0.51
C GLY A 586 -41.58 -29.78 -0.86
N ILE A 587 -41.35 -30.48 -1.97
CA ILE A 587 -42.16 -31.62 -2.40
C ILE A 587 -41.70 -32.87 -1.65
N CYS A 588 -42.64 -33.60 -1.04
CA CYS A 588 -42.35 -34.90 -0.44
C CYS A 588 -42.38 -35.99 -1.54
N ASN A 589 -41.21 -36.45 -1.98
CA ASN A 589 -41.07 -37.41 -3.08
C ASN A 589 -41.25 -38.89 -2.68
N ASN A 590 -41.53 -39.21 -1.40
CA ASN A 590 -41.59 -40.59 -0.93
C ASN A 590 -42.73 -40.84 0.07
N PRO A 591 -43.87 -41.42 -0.36
CA PRO A 591 -45.02 -41.69 0.53
C PRO A 591 -44.78 -42.83 1.55
N ASN A 592 -43.63 -43.52 1.51
CA ASN A 592 -43.26 -44.64 2.40
C ASN A 592 -42.08 -44.35 3.34
N ASP A 593 -41.68 -43.08 3.53
CA ASP A 593 -40.63 -42.73 4.48
C ASP A 593 -41.11 -42.94 5.93
N PRO A 594 -40.39 -43.68 6.80
CA PRO A 594 -40.76 -43.89 8.20
C PRO A 594 -40.80 -42.60 9.06
N SER A 595 -40.32 -41.47 8.52
CA SER A 595 -40.45 -40.14 9.13
C SER A 595 -41.78 -39.43 8.81
N CYS A 596 -42.61 -40.00 7.94
CA CYS A 596 -43.93 -39.47 7.58
C CYS A 596 -44.96 -39.83 8.68
N PRO A 597 -45.65 -38.85 9.31
CA PRO A 597 -46.60 -39.15 10.37
C PRO A 597 -47.78 -39.97 9.83
N GLN A 598 -47.87 -41.24 10.24
CA GLN A 598 -48.96 -42.14 9.85
C GLN A 598 -50.28 -41.64 10.47
N VAL A 599 -51.29 -41.44 9.62
CA VAL A 599 -52.67 -41.19 10.06
C VAL A 599 -53.18 -42.47 10.75
N ALA A 600 -53.31 -42.44 12.07
CA ALA A 600 -53.98 -43.49 12.83
C ALA A 600 -55.47 -43.49 12.45
N THR A 601 -55.85 -44.38 11.53
CA THR A 601 -57.24 -44.61 11.17
C THR A 601 -57.90 -45.41 12.29
N GLN A 602 -58.51 -44.73 13.27
CA GLN A 602 -59.46 -45.39 14.18
C GLN A 602 -60.78 -45.61 13.41
N ALA A 603 -60.85 -46.71 12.67
CA ALA A 603 -62.11 -47.29 12.23
C ALA A 603 -62.78 -48.02 13.41
N GLY A 604 -63.48 -47.25 14.25
CA GLY A 604 -64.43 -47.79 15.21
C GLY A 604 -65.76 -48.05 14.52
N ALA A 605 -66.13 -49.33 14.41
CA ALA A 605 -67.42 -49.78 13.92
C ALA A 605 -68.56 -49.14 14.74
N TYR A 606 -69.42 -48.37 14.07
CA TYR A 606 -70.80 -48.17 14.49
C TYR A 606 -71.70 -48.65 13.36
N GLN A 607 -72.29 -49.83 13.57
CA GLN A 607 -73.36 -50.38 12.73
C GLN A 607 -74.56 -49.44 12.75
N SER A 608 -75.07 -49.10 11.57
CA SER A 608 -76.41 -48.57 11.38
C SER A 608 -77.39 -49.70 11.00
N GLY A 609 -78.55 -49.71 11.64
CA GLY A 609 -79.75 -50.48 11.28
C GLY A 609 -80.57 -50.77 12.53
N ALA A 610 -81.85 -50.49 12.66
CA ALA A 610 -82.86 -49.94 11.75
C ALA A 610 -84.07 -49.48 12.60
N ASP A 611 -84.93 -48.66 11.99
CA ASP A 611 -86.39 -48.54 12.19
C ASP A 611 -86.98 -48.27 13.59
N LEU A 612 -87.70 -47.15 13.72
CA LEU A 612 -89.18 -47.16 13.72
C LEU A 612 -89.77 -45.75 13.92
N THR A 613 -90.62 -45.40 12.96
CA THR A 613 -91.71 -44.41 13.00
C THR A 613 -92.54 -44.45 14.30
N GLY A 614 -93.00 -43.30 14.81
CA GLY A 614 -94.07 -43.31 15.81
C GLY A 614 -94.39 -41.97 16.47
N GLN A 615 -95.53 -41.39 16.11
CA GLN A 615 -96.14 -40.15 16.59
C GLN A 615 -96.37 -40.05 18.12
N ALA A 616 -96.24 -38.81 18.59
CA ALA A 616 -97.03 -38.10 19.59
C ALA A 616 -98.14 -38.85 20.37
N ARG A 617 -98.12 -38.71 21.71
CA ARG A 617 -99.31 -38.25 22.46
C ARG A 617 -98.98 -37.68 23.84
N TYR A 618 -99.58 -36.52 24.06
CA TYR A 618 -99.94 -35.94 25.35
C TYR A 618 -100.60 -36.96 26.29
N GLU A 619 -100.25 -36.94 27.57
CA GLU A 619 -101.19 -37.20 28.65
C GLU A 619 -100.82 -36.42 29.92
N ARG A 620 -101.85 -35.91 30.59
CA ARG A 620 -101.83 -34.98 31.73
C ARG A 620 -101.51 -35.69 33.05
N SER A 621 -101.10 -34.86 34.00
CA SER A 621 -100.99 -34.98 35.48
C SER A 621 -102.06 -35.85 36.17
N PRO A 622 -101.82 -36.24 37.43
CA PRO A 622 -101.94 -35.31 38.58
C PRO A 622 -100.62 -34.89 39.22
#